data_AF-A0A919JB73-F1
#
_entry.id   AF-A0A919JB73-F1
#
_cell.length_a   1.000
_cell.length_b   1.000
_cell.length_c   1.000
_cell.angle_alpha   90.00
_cell.angle_beta   90.00
_cell.angle_gamma   90.00
#
_symmetry.space_group_name_H-M   'P 1'
#
loop_
_entity.id
_entity.type
_entity.pdbx_description
1 polymer ?
#
loop_
_entity_poly.entity_id
_entity_poly.type
_entity_poly.pdbx_seq_one_letter_code
_entity_poly.pdbx_strand_id
1 'polypeptide(L)'
;MWTLLALGILFGAPAIAIAARRSRQRFRDSGAAFRCRLRIRGHRSAIWPALGRRWSRPLWALWDDDVLVVRRGPGPARTIPLRAQLPVDGVHHLLHEAPRWCGPRPIGVVLKVWDGSWIEVAAATDDRLQVVGPYLAAAISDLPRAPAPRRPS
;
A
#
# COMPACT_ATOMS: atom_id res chain seq x y z
N MET A 1 -31.50 -1.69 33.24
CA MET A 1 -31.04 -1.00 32.01
C MET A 1 -29.52 -1.01 31.82
N TRP A 2 -28.70 -1.12 32.88
CA TRP A 2 -27.22 -1.20 32.78
C TRP A 2 -26.66 -2.58 32.38
N THR A 3 -27.38 -3.67 32.65
CA THR A 3 -26.95 -5.05 32.35
C THR A 3 -26.92 -5.38 30.85
N LEU A 4 -27.75 -4.74 30.03
CA LEU A 4 -27.75 -4.91 28.57
C LEU A 4 -26.56 -4.22 27.89
N LEU A 5 -26.07 -3.11 28.45
CA LEU A 5 -24.88 -2.41 27.96
C LEU A 5 -23.60 -3.19 28.25
N ALA A 6 -23.52 -3.84 29.42
CA ALA A 6 -22.38 -4.68 29.79
C ALA A 6 -22.25 -5.91 28.88
N LEU A 7 -23.37 -6.56 28.50
CA LEU A 7 -23.35 -7.69 27.58
C LEU A 7 -22.94 -7.28 26.15
N GLY A 8 -23.40 -6.12 25.66
CA GLY A 8 -23.02 -5.62 24.33
C GLY A 8 -21.51 -5.37 24.19
N ILE A 9 -20.87 -4.87 25.25
CA ILE A 9 -19.41 -4.67 25.28
C ILE A 9 -18.66 -6.01 25.40
N LEU A 10 -19.20 -6.96 26.19
CA LEU A 10 -18.58 -8.26 26.42
C LEU A 10 -18.56 -9.16 25.17
N PHE A 11 -19.53 -9.03 24.26
CA PHE A 11 -19.59 -9.81 23.00
C PHE A 11 -19.05 -9.06 21.77
N GLY A 12 -19.09 -7.72 21.74
CA GLY A 12 -18.59 -6.93 20.60
C GLY A 12 -17.06 -6.92 20.49
N ALA A 13 -16.37 -6.71 21.61
CA ALA A 13 -14.90 -6.68 21.65
C ALA A 13 -14.21 -8.00 21.20
N PRO A 14 -14.65 -9.20 21.64
CA PRO A 14 -14.05 -10.44 21.17
C PRO A 14 -14.36 -10.73 19.70
N ALA A 15 -15.55 -10.37 19.19
CA ALA A 15 -15.87 -10.54 17.77
C ALA A 15 -14.95 -9.71 16.87
N ILE A 16 -14.68 -8.46 17.26
CA ILE A 16 -13.72 -7.57 16.56
C ILE A 16 -12.29 -8.13 16.65
N ALA A 17 -11.90 -8.63 17.82
CA ALA A 17 -10.57 -9.22 18.01
C ALA A 17 -10.37 -10.54 17.25
N ILE A 18 -11.40 -11.37 17.15
CA ILE A 18 -11.40 -12.63 16.40
C ILE A 18 -11.42 -12.37 14.89
N ALA A 19 -12.19 -11.38 14.42
CA ALA A 19 -12.16 -10.93 13.04
C ALA A 19 -10.77 -10.37 12.66
N ALA A 20 -10.19 -9.52 13.52
CA ALA A 20 -8.85 -8.99 13.35
C ALA A 20 -7.77 -10.09 13.37
N ARG A 21 -7.92 -11.13 14.20
CA ARG A 21 -7.00 -12.27 14.23
C ARG A 21 -7.16 -13.17 13.00
N ARG A 22 -8.38 -13.45 12.53
CA ARG A 22 -8.63 -14.21 11.30
C ARG A 22 -8.15 -13.48 10.04
N SER A 23 -8.31 -12.15 10.00
CA SER A 23 -7.70 -11.28 8.96
C SER A 23 -6.17 -11.40 8.99
N ARG A 24 -5.54 -11.33 10.17
CA ARG A 24 -4.08 -11.50 10.33
C ARG A 24 -3.57 -12.90 9.96
N GLN A 25 -4.39 -13.93 10.06
CA GLN A 25 -4.03 -15.30 9.65
C GLN A 25 -4.14 -15.46 8.13
N ARG A 26 -5.22 -14.95 7.53
CA ARG A 26 -5.32 -14.84 6.05
C ARG A 26 -4.21 -13.99 5.43
N PHE A 27 -3.72 -12.96 6.12
CA PHE A 27 -2.57 -12.13 5.73
C PHE A 27 -1.28 -12.94 5.54
N ARG A 28 -1.09 -14.00 6.33
CA ARG A 28 0.09 -14.86 6.26
C ARG A 28 -0.09 -16.03 5.29
N ASP A 29 -1.32 -16.54 5.18
CA ASP A 29 -1.59 -17.78 4.45
C ASP A 29 -1.92 -17.55 2.96
N SER A 30 -2.12 -16.30 2.50
CA SER A 30 -2.62 -16.02 1.15
C SER A 30 -1.58 -15.98 0.03
N GLY A 31 -0.27 -15.96 0.32
CA GLY A 31 0.77 -15.79 -0.72
C GLY A 31 0.69 -14.46 -1.48
N ALA A 32 -0.16 -13.52 -1.05
CA ALA A 32 -0.43 -12.25 -1.73
C ALA A 32 0.42 -11.08 -1.18
N ALA A 33 1.30 -11.34 -0.22
CA ALA A 33 2.22 -10.35 0.32
C ALA A 33 3.44 -10.21 -0.59
N PHE A 34 3.80 -8.97 -0.91
CA PHE A 34 4.92 -8.66 -1.79
C PHE A 34 5.93 -7.75 -1.11
N ARG A 35 7.19 -7.84 -1.54
CA ARG A 35 8.26 -7.00 -1.02
C ARG A 35 8.29 -5.69 -1.78
N CYS A 36 8.25 -4.57 -1.06
CA CYS A 36 8.17 -3.26 -1.68
C CYS A 36 8.99 -2.19 -0.97
N ARG A 37 9.14 -1.05 -1.65
CA ARG A 37 9.64 0.21 -1.10
C ARG A 37 8.68 1.31 -1.49
N LEU A 38 8.52 2.29 -0.62
CA LEU A 38 7.56 3.36 -0.81
C LEU A 38 8.26 4.70 -0.73
N ARG A 39 7.74 5.70 -1.45
CA ARG A 39 8.10 7.10 -1.29
C ARG A 39 6.89 7.98 -1.54
N ILE A 40 6.92 9.19 -1.01
CA ILE A 40 5.93 10.22 -1.31
C ILE A 40 6.27 10.91 -2.63
N ARG A 41 5.25 11.08 -3.46
CA ARG A 41 5.28 11.91 -4.68
C ARG A 41 4.37 13.13 -4.46
N GLY A 42 4.95 14.24 -4.00
CA GLY A 42 4.19 15.48 -3.78
C GLY A 42 4.06 15.86 -2.30
N HIS A 43 2.83 15.94 -1.79
CA HIS A 43 2.53 16.43 -0.44
C HIS A 43 2.77 15.38 0.64
N ARG A 44 3.14 15.81 1.85
CA ARG A 44 3.40 14.91 2.98
C ARG A 44 2.11 14.17 3.37
N SER A 45 2.23 12.87 3.60
CA SER A 45 1.12 12.04 4.10
C SER A 45 0.87 12.35 5.57
N ALA A 46 -0.39 12.58 5.93
CA ALA A 46 -0.82 12.71 7.32
C ALA A 46 -0.82 11.35 8.02
N ILE A 47 -1.14 10.28 7.28
CA ILE A 47 -1.18 8.90 7.79
C ILE A 47 0.24 8.36 8.02
N TRP A 48 1.20 8.75 7.17
CA TRP A 48 2.59 8.34 7.32
C TRP A 48 3.59 9.51 7.28
N PRO A 49 3.70 10.30 8.37
CA PRO A 49 4.55 11.49 8.41
C PRO A 49 6.05 11.20 8.22
N ALA A 50 6.48 9.99 8.59
CA ALA A 50 7.86 9.53 8.46
C ALA A 50 8.23 9.08 7.04
N LEU A 51 7.25 8.92 6.14
CA LEU A 51 7.52 8.64 4.73
C LEU A 51 7.93 9.95 4.04
N GLY A 52 9.01 9.90 3.29
CA GLY A 52 9.55 11.07 2.60
C GLY A 52 9.62 10.87 1.09
N ARG A 53 10.24 11.82 0.40
CA ARG A 53 10.49 11.74 -1.05
C ARG A 53 11.57 10.72 -1.43
N ARG A 54 12.36 10.28 -0.46
CA ARG A 54 13.35 9.21 -0.64
C ARG A 54 12.69 7.85 -0.45
N TRP A 55 13.15 6.85 -1.18
CA TRP A 55 12.72 5.47 -1.00
C TRP A 55 12.91 5.03 0.45
N SER A 56 11.84 4.49 1.04
CA SER A 56 11.87 3.88 2.36
C SER A 56 12.83 2.68 2.40
N ARG A 57 13.06 2.13 3.58
CA ARG A 57 13.72 0.81 3.71
C ARG A 57 12.83 -0.27 3.05
N PRO A 58 13.36 -1.46 2.72
CA PRO A 58 12.52 -2.57 2.26
C PRO A 58 11.41 -2.91 3.26
N LEU A 59 10.20 -3.14 2.74
CA LEU A 59 8.96 -3.38 3.48
C LEU A 59 8.23 -4.56 2.84
N TRP A 60 7.19 -5.02 3.52
CA TRP A 60 6.21 -5.96 2.97
C TRP A 60 4.86 -5.28 2.92
N ALA A 61 4.11 -5.49 1.86
CA ALA A 61 2.75 -4.99 1.74
C ALA A 61 1.81 -6.06 1.21
N LEU A 62 0.52 -5.88 1.47
CA LEU A 62 -0.56 -6.59 0.80
C LEU A 62 -1.82 -5.75 0.77
N TRP A 63 -2.75 -6.14 -0.08
CA TRP A 63 -4.09 -5.55 -0.17
C TRP A 63 -5.08 -6.28 0.72
N ASP A 64 -5.83 -5.50 1.49
CA ASP A 64 -7.05 -5.89 2.19
C ASP A 64 -8.17 -5.01 1.65
N ASP A 65 -8.94 -5.54 0.70
CA ASP A 65 -9.85 -4.76 -0.15
C ASP A 65 -9.17 -3.53 -0.80
N ASP A 66 -9.63 -2.30 -0.51
CA ASP A 66 -9.08 -1.03 -0.99
C ASP A 66 -7.93 -0.48 -0.10
N VAL A 67 -7.50 -1.24 0.90
CA VAL A 67 -6.48 -0.82 1.87
C VAL A 67 -5.17 -1.55 1.62
N LEU A 68 -4.14 -0.80 1.25
CA LEU A 68 -2.78 -1.32 1.20
C LEU A 68 -2.19 -1.33 2.60
N VAL A 69 -2.04 -2.52 3.18
CA VAL A 69 -1.48 -2.73 4.50
C VAL A 69 0.02 -2.92 4.39
N VAL A 70 0.79 -1.92 4.84
CA VAL A 70 2.25 -1.92 4.76
C VAL A 70 2.86 -2.26 6.11
N ARG A 71 3.78 -3.22 6.15
CA ARG A 71 4.43 -3.69 7.37
C ARG A 71 5.94 -3.46 7.34
N ARG A 72 6.45 -2.81 8.39
CA ARG A 72 7.87 -2.51 8.61
C ARG A 72 8.49 -3.47 9.64
N GLY A 73 8.79 -4.69 9.23
CA GLY A 73 9.44 -5.71 10.08
C GLY A 73 8.46 -6.60 10.87
N PRO A 74 8.95 -7.40 11.85
CA PRO A 74 8.18 -8.52 12.42
C PRO A 74 7.11 -8.14 13.47
N GLY A 75 7.04 -6.89 13.92
CA GLY A 75 6.11 -6.45 14.99
C GLY A 75 4.82 -5.79 14.48
N PRO A 76 3.67 -5.95 15.16
CA PRO A 76 2.38 -5.38 14.75
C PRO A 76 2.28 -3.85 14.91
N ALA A 77 3.07 -3.25 15.81
CA ALA A 77 3.18 -1.80 15.99
C ALA A 77 3.85 -1.07 14.80
N ARG A 78 4.14 -1.79 13.72
CA ARG A 78 4.84 -1.30 12.54
C ARG A 78 4.03 -1.53 11.26
N THR A 79 2.71 -1.71 11.40
CA THR A 79 1.76 -1.85 10.31
C THR A 79 1.06 -0.52 10.07
N ILE A 80 1.01 -0.08 8.81
CA ILE A 80 0.47 1.20 8.37
C ILE A 80 -0.61 0.89 7.32
N PRO A 81 -1.89 1.11 7.63
CA PRO A 81 -2.96 0.96 6.66
C PRO A 81 -3.00 2.20 5.76
N LEU A 82 -2.89 2.00 4.45
CA LEU A 82 -2.99 3.05 3.45
C LEU A 82 -4.24 2.79 2.62
N ARG A 83 -5.33 3.49 2.93
CA ARG A 83 -6.54 3.41 2.11
C ARG A 83 -6.28 4.07 0.77
N ALA A 84 -6.14 3.26 -0.27
CA ALA A 84 -5.84 3.74 -1.60
C ALA A 84 -7.13 4.15 -2.31
N GLN A 85 -7.00 5.17 -3.15
CA GLN A 85 -7.91 5.51 -4.21
C GLN A 85 -7.32 4.97 -5.52
N LEU A 86 -8.07 5.12 -6.62
CA LEU A 86 -7.62 4.69 -7.94
C LEU A 86 -6.16 5.11 -8.22
N PRO A 87 -5.36 4.23 -8.86
CA PRO A 87 -4.02 4.56 -9.30
C PRO A 87 -4.03 5.85 -10.13
N VAL A 88 -3.18 6.80 -9.77
CA VAL A 88 -3.09 8.09 -10.49
C VAL A 88 -2.30 7.91 -11.78
N ASP A 89 -1.28 7.07 -11.71
CA ASP A 89 -0.47 6.65 -12.85
C ASP A 89 -0.54 5.13 -12.93
N GLY A 90 -0.66 4.59 -14.14
CA GLY A 90 -0.55 3.16 -14.40
C GLY A 90 0.81 2.58 -13.96
N VAL A 91 1.02 1.29 -14.22
CA VAL A 91 2.28 0.61 -13.85
C VAL A 91 3.40 1.09 -14.77
N HIS A 92 4.47 1.66 -14.23
CA HIS A 92 5.63 2.10 -15.01
C HIS A 92 6.92 1.41 -14.59
N HIS A 93 7.87 1.26 -15.52
CA HIS A 93 9.20 0.75 -15.20
C HIS A 93 10.06 1.83 -14.55
N LEU A 94 10.79 1.46 -13.48
CA LEU A 94 11.72 2.35 -12.79
C LEU A 94 13.12 2.19 -13.41
N LEU A 95 13.43 2.98 -14.44
CA LEU A 95 14.67 2.83 -15.22
C LEU A 95 15.91 3.48 -14.58
N HIS A 96 15.76 4.56 -13.81
CA HIS A 96 16.91 5.38 -13.33
C HIS A 96 17.03 5.49 -11.80
N GLU A 97 15.93 5.31 -11.06
CA GLU A 97 15.90 5.42 -9.59
C GLU A 97 15.49 4.10 -8.93
N ALA A 98 15.69 3.00 -9.66
CA ALA A 98 15.34 1.66 -9.25
C ALA A 98 15.82 1.39 -7.82
N PRO A 99 14.91 1.15 -6.86
CA PRO A 99 15.32 0.81 -5.52
C PRO A 99 16.13 -0.49 -5.59
N ARG A 100 17.38 -0.45 -5.08
CA ARG A 100 18.09 -1.68 -4.70
C ARG A 100 17.10 -2.52 -3.86
N TRP A 101 17.07 -3.83 -4.08
CA TRP A 101 16.25 -4.83 -3.35
C TRP A 101 14.83 -5.13 -3.87
N CYS A 102 14.37 -4.53 -4.97
CA CYS A 102 13.09 -4.90 -5.63
C CYS A 102 13.29 -5.76 -6.91
N GLY A 103 14.37 -6.54 -6.96
CA GLY A 103 14.71 -7.39 -8.11
C GLY A 103 15.38 -6.64 -9.28
N PRO A 104 15.71 -7.36 -10.38
CA PRO A 104 16.45 -6.82 -11.52
C PRO A 104 15.63 -5.87 -12.40
N ARG A 105 14.30 -5.97 -12.35
CA ARG A 105 13.36 -5.14 -13.11
C ARG A 105 12.26 -4.65 -12.17
N PRO A 106 12.47 -3.55 -11.42
CA PRO A 106 11.42 -3.02 -10.56
C PRO A 106 10.39 -2.23 -11.36
N ILE A 107 9.14 -2.34 -10.93
CA ILE A 107 8.01 -1.53 -11.39
C ILE A 107 7.60 -0.55 -10.30
N GLY A 108 7.02 0.58 -10.71
CA GLY A 108 6.46 1.60 -9.85
C GLY A 108 4.97 1.78 -10.12
N VAL A 109 4.19 1.98 -9.06
CA VAL A 109 2.76 2.32 -9.13
C VAL A 109 2.51 3.52 -8.23
N VAL A 110 1.81 4.55 -8.72
CA VAL A 110 1.45 5.72 -7.91
C VAL A 110 0.02 5.58 -7.43
N LEU A 111 -0.13 5.43 -6.12
CA LEU A 111 -1.41 5.35 -5.44
C LEU A 111 -1.75 6.71 -4.84
N LYS A 112 -2.96 7.20 -5.06
CA LYS A 112 -3.50 8.30 -4.24
C LYS A 112 -4.06 7.70 -2.97
N VAL A 113 -3.71 8.25 -1.82
CA VAL A 113 -4.23 7.83 -0.53
C VAL A 113 -5.36 8.77 -0.11
N TRP A 114 -6.26 8.29 0.74
CA TRP A 114 -7.41 9.07 1.22
C TRP A 114 -7.04 10.42 1.87
N ASP A 115 -5.85 10.53 2.46
CA ASP A 115 -5.32 11.78 3.00
C ASP A 115 -4.88 12.79 1.91
N GLY A 116 -5.11 12.48 0.64
CA GLY A 116 -4.77 13.29 -0.53
C GLY A 116 -3.31 13.14 -0.96
N SER A 117 -2.47 12.44 -0.20
CA SER A 117 -1.07 12.21 -0.57
C SER A 117 -0.95 11.20 -1.70
N TRP A 118 0.09 11.33 -2.53
CA TRP A 118 0.41 10.32 -3.54
C TRP A 118 1.64 9.55 -3.09
N ILE A 119 1.51 8.23 -3.05
CA ILE A 119 2.55 7.32 -2.61
C ILE A 119 2.92 6.45 -3.79
N GLU A 120 4.19 6.49 -4.15
CA GLU A 120 4.75 5.58 -5.14
C GLU A 120 5.24 4.31 -4.46
N VAL A 121 4.74 3.19 -4.93
CA VAL A 121 5.09 1.84 -4.49
C VAL A 121 5.97 1.21 -5.55
N ALA A 122 7.17 0.79 -5.16
CA ALA A 122 8.07 0.04 -6.01
C ALA A 122 8.20 -1.40 -5.53
N ALA A 123 8.07 -2.35 -6.45
CA ALA A 123 8.24 -3.78 -6.20
C ALA A 123 8.83 -4.51 -7.41
N ALA A 124 9.03 -5.81 -7.29
CA ALA A 124 9.48 -6.64 -8.40
C ALA A 124 8.41 -6.72 -9.48
N THR A 125 8.83 -6.86 -10.74
CA THR A 125 7.88 -7.09 -11.86
C THR A 125 7.06 -8.36 -11.65
N ASP A 126 7.66 -9.39 -11.03
CA ASP A 126 6.97 -10.66 -10.76
C ASP A 126 5.79 -10.49 -9.78
N ASP A 127 5.84 -9.43 -8.95
CA ASP A 127 4.78 -9.07 -8.01
C ASP A 127 3.73 -8.11 -8.62
N ARG A 128 3.72 -7.89 -9.95
CA ARG A 128 2.87 -6.87 -10.61
C ARG A 128 1.40 -6.97 -10.22
N LEU A 129 0.83 -8.18 -10.23
CA LEU A 129 -0.58 -8.40 -9.89
C LEU A 129 -0.85 -8.04 -8.43
N GLN A 130 0.05 -8.42 -7.53
CA GLN A 130 -0.06 -8.15 -6.10
C GLN A 130 0.12 -6.66 -5.80
N VAL A 131 0.99 -5.95 -6.52
CA VAL A 131 1.21 -4.50 -6.32
C VAL A 131 0.00 -3.70 -6.74
N VAL A 132 -0.61 -4.05 -7.87
CA VAL A 132 -1.77 -3.35 -8.41
C VAL A 132 -3.05 -3.70 -7.62
N GLY A 133 -3.13 -4.93 -7.11
CA GLY A 133 -4.22 -5.38 -6.25
C GLY A 133 -5.60 -5.25 -6.92
N PRO A 134 -6.61 -4.71 -6.21
CA PRO A 134 -7.99 -4.65 -6.71
C PRO A 134 -8.15 -3.72 -7.92
N TYR A 135 -7.16 -2.87 -8.21
CA TYR A 135 -7.21 -1.89 -9.29
C TYR A 135 -6.59 -2.41 -10.60
N LEU A 136 -6.58 -3.73 -10.81
CA LEU A 136 -5.98 -4.37 -11.99
C LEU A 136 -6.51 -3.79 -13.30
N ALA A 137 -7.81 -3.52 -13.38
CA ALA A 137 -8.43 -2.89 -14.54
C ALA A 137 -7.84 -1.50 -14.86
N ALA A 138 -7.44 -0.73 -13.85
CA ALA A 138 -6.80 0.57 -14.04
C ALA A 138 -5.33 0.46 -14.48
N ALA A 139 -4.68 -0.69 -14.26
CA ALA A 139 -3.29 -0.96 -14.66
C ALA A 139 -3.15 -1.58 -16.06
N ILE A 140 -4.25 -2.04 -16.67
CA ILE A 140 -4.29 -2.57 -18.03
C ILE A 140 -4.49 -1.44 -19.05
N SER A 141 -4.93 -0.26 -18.60
CA SER A 141 -4.91 0.96 -19.40
C SER A 141 -3.47 1.48 -19.54
N ASP A 142 -2.64 0.75 -20.29
CA ASP A 142 -1.35 1.18 -20.81
C ASP A 142 -1.54 2.33 -21.82
N LEU A 143 -2.12 3.44 -21.38
CA LEU A 143 -2.05 4.69 -22.12
C LEU A 143 -0.63 5.24 -21.93
N PRO A 144 0.08 5.54 -23.03
CA PRO A 144 1.42 6.11 -22.94
C PRO A 144 1.38 7.35 -22.05
N ARG A 145 2.23 7.37 -21.02
CA ARG A 145 2.39 8.51 -20.11
C ARG A 145 2.62 9.77 -20.95
N ALA A 146 1.69 10.72 -20.91
CA ALA A 146 1.84 11.99 -21.60
C ALA A 146 3.17 12.65 -21.17
N PRO A 147 3.98 13.18 -22.10
CA PRO A 147 5.22 13.85 -21.76
C PRO A 147 4.97 14.93 -20.71
N ALA A 148 5.72 14.90 -19.61
CA ALA A 148 5.60 15.91 -18.58
C ALA A 148 5.85 17.30 -19.18
N PRO A 149 5.02 18.32 -18.88
CA PRO A 149 5.26 19.68 -19.34
C PRO A 149 6.62 20.14 -18.81
N ARG A 150 7.55 20.47 -19.72
CA ARG A 150 8.75 21.20 -19.33
C ARG A 150 8.29 22.56 -18.79
N ARG A 151 8.60 22.86 -17.53
CA ARG A 151 8.44 24.22 -17.02
C ARG A 151 9.34 25.15 -17.85
N PRO A 152 8.80 26.23 -18.44
CA PRO A 152 9.65 27.28 -18.97
C PRO A 152 10.41 27.92 -17.81
N SER A 153 11.73 28.00 -17.96
CA SER A 153 12.64 28.84 -17.17
C SER A 153 12.42 30.30 -17.48
#